data_AF-A0A952UWQ9-F1
#
_entry.id   AF-A0A952UWQ9-F1
#
_cell.length_a   1.000
_cell.length_b   1.000
_cell.length_c   1.000
_cell.angle_alpha   90.00
_cell.angle_beta   90.00
_cell.angle_gamma   90.00
#
_symmetry.space_group_name_H-M   'P 1'
#
loop_
_entity.id
_entity.type
_entity.pdbx_description
1 polymer ?
#
loop_
_entity_poly.entity_id
_entity_poly.type
_entity_poly.pdbx_seq_one_letter_code
_entity_poly.pdbx_strand_id
1 'polypeptide(L)'
;MSADETTPPSPDEAPGAERPDEPPREDAARRLSRPEAPQGLARHLQGWQLGVVLVGAALLAAAIGVPRAVPPETLPLPRLRTRDLAADLAAERARAEEAKRAPLSFEARAIGDAYRRYGLAEAVAPSVARERERTLKARVARLRQLRPDQADAELLQLRALQTELFIAALRESEGSEPQVLKGDEAIGSSPLLELGGRFAGPGHHPSWFAAGRFVGSDEEASVLLRARWNLLLGLSEQAPFSLSLAERLAALRFLMAHPEGADLRAQRVSQLGYVEAIAARQPEYPSAIAKGTIFYHMGNYGMAAAAFEDHLERPDGPFSLRARNHLIAAADRLRAQELGE
;
A
#
# COMPACT_ATOMS: atom_id res chain seq x y z
N MET A 1 45.62 -31.95 6.95
CA MET A 1 45.52 -31.02 5.80
C MET A 1 44.43 -30.04 6.16
N SER A 2 44.67 -29.14 7.13
CA SER A 2 45.33 -27.83 6.94
C SER A 2 44.46 -26.95 6.04
N ALA A 3 43.50 -26.23 6.64
CA ALA A 3 43.63 -24.87 7.21
C ALA A 3 43.52 -23.80 6.13
N ASP A 4 42.52 -22.91 6.22
CA ASP A 4 42.81 -21.48 6.28
C ASP A 4 41.62 -20.68 6.82
N GLU A 5 41.91 -19.85 7.81
CA GLU A 5 41.02 -19.05 8.64
C GLU A 5 41.61 -17.63 8.54
N THR A 6 40.89 -16.66 7.98
CA THR A 6 41.44 -15.32 7.76
C THR A 6 40.66 -14.27 8.56
N THR A 7 41.21 -13.98 9.73
CA THR A 7 40.92 -12.85 10.61
C THR A 7 41.49 -11.54 10.03
N PRO A 8 40.78 -10.40 10.11
CA PRO A 8 41.40 -9.08 9.92
C PRO A 8 41.98 -8.50 11.23
N PRO A 9 43.10 -7.75 11.17
CA PRO A 9 43.86 -7.29 12.33
C PRO A 9 43.34 -6.00 12.98
N SER A 10 43.57 -5.89 14.29
CA SER A 10 43.62 -4.62 15.05
C SER A 10 44.94 -3.89 14.78
N PRO A 11 44.94 -2.55 14.82
CA PRO A 11 46.15 -1.78 15.10
C PRO A 11 46.05 -1.02 16.42
N ASP A 12 47.09 -1.30 17.21
CA ASP A 12 47.57 -0.70 18.43
C ASP A 12 47.72 0.84 18.46
N GLU A 13 47.71 1.32 19.71
CA GLU A 13 48.61 2.26 20.38
C GLU A 13 49.10 3.53 19.65
N ALA A 14 48.81 4.67 20.28
CA ALA A 14 49.64 5.88 20.20
C ALA A 14 50.19 6.22 21.60
N PRO A 15 51.50 6.56 21.71
CA PRO A 15 52.20 6.84 22.96
C PRO A 15 52.06 8.30 23.41
N GLY A 16 52.35 8.55 24.69
CA GLY A 16 52.20 9.84 25.35
C GLY A 16 53.28 10.90 25.10
N ALA A 17 52.99 12.11 25.61
CA ALA A 17 53.85 13.28 25.88
C ALA A 17 52.85 14.45 26.06
N GLU A 18 52.92 15.44 26.95
CA GLU A 18 53.86 15.94 27.95
C GLU A 18 53.03 16.88 28.87
N ARG A 19 53.32 16.91 30.17
CA ARG A 19 53.11 18.09 31.03
C ARG A 19 54.38 18.95 30.91
N PRO A 20 54.31 20.28 30.76
CA PRO A 20 54.19 21.20 31.91
C PRO A 20 53.36 22.45 31.53
N ASP A 21 52.81 23.30 32.41
CA ASP A 21 53.46 24.20 33.35
C ASP A 21 52.40 24.70 34.35
N GLU A 22 52.70 24.58 35.65
CA GLU A 22 52.04 25.34 36.70
C GLU A 22 52.67 26.75 36.78
N PRO A 23 51.88 27.82 36.71
CA PRO A 23 52.24 29.10 37.31
C PRO A 23 51.71 29.20 38.75
N PRO A 24 52.26 30.13 39.55
CA PRO A 24 52.48 29.93 40.99
C PRO A 24 51.24 30.12 41.86
N ARG A 25 51.22 29.34 42.95
CA ARG A 25 50.52 29.67 44.18
C ARG A 25 51.26 30.82 44.88
N GLU A 26 50.68 32.00 44.81
CA GLU A 26 50.82 33.11 45.74
C GLU A 26 49.61 34.02 45.49
N ASP A 27 48.96 34.60 46.46
CA ASP A 27 48.85 34.27 47.85
C ASP A 27 47.58 34.97 48.32
N ALA A 28 47.08 34.53 49.46
CA ALA A 28 46.24 35.28 50.38
C ALA A 28 46.09 36.79 50.09
N ALA A 29 44.82 37.25 50.06
CA ALA A 29 44.37 38.63 50.34
C ALA A 29 43.64 39.36 49.20
N ARG A 30 42.64 38.72 48.58
CA ARG A 30 41.46 39.47 48.11
C ARG A 30 40.18 38.81 48.60
N ARG A 31 39.82 39.20 49.83
CA ARG A 31 38.45 39.61 50.23
C ARG A 31 37.39 38.76 49.53
N LEU A 32 36.81 37.74 50.16
CA LEU A 32 35.66 37.87 51.07
C LEU A 32 34.79 39.12 50.83
N SER A 33 34.65 39.57 49.58
CA SER A 33 33.52 40.33 49.12
C SER A 33 32.40 39.31 48.96
N ARG A 34 31.80 38.95 50.10
CA ARG A 34 30.47 38.35 50.15
C ARG A 34 29.63 39.21 49.19
N PRO A 35 29.19 38.72 48.02
CA PRO A 35 28.41 39.54 47.13
C PRO A 35 27.23 40.00 47.97
N GLU A 36 27.13 41.30 48.20
CA GLU A 36 25.99 41.88 48.88
C GLU A 36 24.79 41.35 48.13
N ALA A 37 24.08 40.44 48.79
CA ALA A 37 22.79 39.96 48.35
C ALA A 37 22.00 41.22 47.99
N PRO A 38 21.56 41.41 46.74
CA PRO A 38 20.71 42.54 46.41
C PRO A 38 19.47 42.43 47.30
N GLN A 39 19.44 43.23 48.37
CA GLN A 39 18.32 43.35 49.28
C GLN A 39 17.32 44.26 48.57
N GLY A 40 16.34 43.65 47.94
CA GLY A 40 15.29 44.36 47.23
C GLY A 40 14.60 43.47 46.20
N LEU A 41 13.39 43.88 45.79
CA LEU A 41 12.50 43.17 44.86
C LEU A 41 13.17 42.66 43.57
N ALA A 42 14.33 43.20 43.19
CA ALA A 42 15.14 42.77 42.04
C ALA A 42 15.59 41.30 42.11
N ARG A 43 15.75 40.71 43.30
CA ARG A 43 16.13 39.29 43.46
C ARG A 43 14.99 38.33 43.11
N HIS A 44 13.73 38.79 43.21
CA HIS A 44 12.55 38.04 42.76
C HIS A 44 12.33 38.12 41.24
N LEU A 45 13.01 39.04 40.56
CA LEU A 45 12.99 39.15 39.10
C LEU A 45 14.15 38.38 38.44
N GLN A 46 15.21 38.00 39.16
CA GLN A 46 16.22 37.09 38.61
C GLN A 46 15.63 35.66 38.46
N GLY A 47 15.02 35.39 37.30
CA GLY A 47 14.34 34.13 36.99
C GLY A 47 13.03 34.28 36.18
N TRP A 48 12.49 35.49 36.02
CA TRP A 48 11.24 35.71 35.27
C TRP A 48 11.35 35.28 33.80
N GLN A 49 12.56 35.32 33.23
CA GLN A 49 12.84 34.83 31.87
C GLN A 49 12.48 33.35 31.72
N LEU A 50 12.78 32.51 32.72
CA LEU A 50 12.40 31.10 32.72
C LEU A 50 10.87 30.95 32.80
N GLY A 51 10.21 31.79 33.61
CA GLY A 51 8.76 31.83 33.70
C GLY A 51 8.09 32.20 32.37
N VAL A 52 8.60 33.19 31.65
CA VAL A 52 8.09 33.59 30.33
C VAL A 52 8.30 32.49 29.29
N VAL A 53 9.45 31.80 29.31
CA VAL A 53 9.70 30.65 28.42
C VAL A 53 8.72 29.51 28.72
N LEU A 54 8.48 29.19 30.00
CA LEU A 54 7.53 28.14 30.39
C LEU A 54 6.08 28.49 30.01
N VAL A 55 5.65 29.73 30.27
CA VAL A 55 4.30 30.20 29.89
C VAL A 55 4.17 30.23 28.36
N GLY A 56 5.18 30.73 27.65
CA GLY A 56 5.22 30.73 26.19
C GLY A 56 5.14 29.32 25.61
N ALA A 57 5.91 28.38 26.17
CA ALA A 57 5.86 26.97 25.78
C ALA A 57 4.50 26.33 26.09
N ALA A 58 3.89 26.62 27.24
CA ALA A 58 2.56 26.13 27.61
C ALA A 58 1.47 26.69 26.69
N LEU A 59 1.51 27.99 26.36
CA LEU A 59 0.59 28.61 25.41
C LEU A 59 0.75 28.04 24.00
N LEU A 60 1.98 27.81 23.56
CA LEU A 60 2.26 27.20 22.26
C LEU A 60 1.76 25.75 22.22
N ALA A 61 1.99 24.98 23.28
CA ALA A 61 1.47 23.62 23.41
C ALA A 61 -0.06 23.60 23.42
N ALA A 62 -0.71 24.51 24.15
CA ALA A 62 -2.16 24.67 24.14
C ALA A 62 -2.67 25.04 22.72
N ALA A 63 -2.00 25.97 22.03
CA ALA A 63 -2.37 26.41 20.68
C ALA A 63 -2.21 25.31 19.60
N ILE A 64 -1.31 24.35 19.82
CA ILE A 64 -1.17 23.14 18.98
C ILE A 64 -2.27 22.11 19.30
N GLY A 65 -2.72 22.06 20.55
CA GLY A 65 -3.80 21.16 20.99
C GLY A 65 -5.21 21.60 20.59
N VAL A 66 -5.41 22.87 20.21
CA VAL A 66 -6.70 23.36 19.71
C VAL A 66 -6.99 22.74 18.34
N PRO A 67 -8.07 21.95 18.20
CA PRO A 67 -8.42 21.36 16.92
C PRO A 67 -8.81 22.45 15.91
N ARG A 68 -8.41 22.27 14.66
CA ARG A 68 -8.64 23.22 13.56
C ARG A 68 -9.35 22.52 12.41
N ALA A 69 -10.16 23.25 11.66
CA ALA A 69 -10.72 22.75 10.40
C ALA A 69 -9.58 22.41 9.44
N VAL A 70 -9.33 21.11 9.24
CA VAL A 70 -8.37 20.61 8.25
C VAL A 70 -9.13 19.62 7.37
N PRO A 71 -9.22 19.85 6.05
CA PRO A 71 -9.84 18.89 5.14
C PRO A 71 -9.10 17.54 5.23
N PRO A 72 -9.82 16.41 5.24
CA PRO A 72 -9.17 15.12 5.13
C PRO A 72 -8.62 14.94 3.71
N GLU A 73 -7.32 14.74 3.58
CA GLU A 73 -6.65 14.55 2.27
C GLU A 73 -6.08 13.13 2.11
N THR A 74 -5.73 12.48 3.21
CA THR A 74 -5.03 11.20 3.22
C THR A 74 -5.93 10.08 3.71
N LEU A 75 -6.18 9.10 2.86
CA LEU A 75 -6.82 7.85 3.28
C LEU A 75 -5.83 6.99 4.07
N PRO A 76 -6.20 6.49 5.26
CA PRO A 76 -5.36 5.53 5.96
C PRO A 76 -5.29 4.25 5.12
N LEU A 77 -4.08 3.73 4.91
CA LEU A 77 -3.87 2.49 4.18
C LEU A 77 -3.77 1.31 5.17
N PRO A 78 -4.19 0.10 4.78
CA PRO A 78 -4.07 -1.07 5.64
C PRO A 78 -2.60 -1.38 5.95
N ARG A 79 -2.37 -2.01 7.11
CA ARG A 79 -1.03 -2.45 7.52
C ARG A 79 -0.67 -3.70 6.73
N LEU A 80 0.42 -3.64 5.97
CA LEU A 80 0.91 -4.79 5.22
C LEU A 80 2.21 -5.30 5.86
N ARG A 81 2.23 -6.58 6.23
CA ARG A 81 3.47 -7.26 6.65
C ARG A 81 4.24 -7.66 5.39
N THR A 82 5.18 -6.81 4.99
CA THR A 82 5.94 -6.99 3.74
C THR A 82 6.71 -8.32 3.70
N ARG A 83 7.17 -8.82 4.84
CA ARG A 83 7.83 -10.14 4.95
C ARG A 83 6.91 -11.30 4.54
N ASP A 84 5.65 -11.26 4.96
CA ASP A 84 4.67 -12.32 4.67
C ASP A 84 4.37 -12.32 3.16
N LEU A 85 4.13 -11.13 2.59
CA LEU A 85 3.95 -10.98 1.15
C LEU A 85 5.17 -11.46 0.36
N ALA A 86 6.38 -11.12 0.79
CA ALA A 86 7.61 -11.54 0.14
C ALA A 86 7.78 -13.07 0.14
N ALA A 87 7.40 -13.74 1.23
CA ALA A 87 7.41 -15.19 1.32
C ALA A 87 6.41 -15.84 0.34
N ASP A 88 5.19 -15.31 0.25
CA ASP A 88 4.17 -15.79 -0.69
C ASP A 88 4.62 -15.63 -2.16
N LEU A 89 5.21 -14.49 -2.49
CA LEU A 89 5.74 -14.21 -3.82
C LEU A 89 6.95 -15.10 -4.16
N ALA A 90 7.83 -15.38 -3.20
CA ALA A 90 8.94 -16.31 -3.39
C ALA A 90 8.45 -17.74 -3.65
N ALA A 91 7.41 -18.18 -2.92
CA ALA A 91 6.78 -19.47 -3.16
C ALA A 91 6.14 -19.56 -4.55
N GLU A 92 5.49 -18.49 -5.02
CA GLU A 92 4.92 -18.46 -6.37
C GLU A 92 6.01 -18.50 -7.46
N ARG A 93 7.08 -17.72 -7.32
CA ARG A 93 8.24 -17.77 -8.25
C ARG A 93 8.86 -19.17 -8.29
N ALA A 94 9.00 -19.83 -7.13
CA ALA A 94 9.51 -21.20 -7.08
C ALA A 94 8.64 -22.19 -7.88
N ARG A 95 7.30 -22.05 -7.84
CA ARG A 95 6.37 -22.86 -8.66
C ARG A 95 6.51 -22.58 -10.15
N ALA A 96 6.69 -21.32 -10.55
CA ALA A 96 6.91 -20.97 -11.94
C ALA A 96 8.22 -21.57 -12.47
N GLU A 97 9.29 -21.51 -11.68
CA GLU A 97 10.58 -22.14 -12.01
C GLU A 97 10.49 -23.68 -12.09
N GLU A 98 9.69 -24.30 -11.25
CA GLU A 98 9.40 -25.73 -11.36
C GLU A 98 8.65 -26.06 -12.67
N ALA A 99 7.64 -25.27 -13.03
CA ALA A 99 6.87 -25.43 -14.26
C ALA A 99 7.71 -25.24 -15.54
N LYS A 100 8.79 -24.44 -15.46
CA LYS A 100 9.77 -24.29 -16.55
C LYS A 100 10.67 -25.52 -16.70
N ARG A 101 11.02 -26.17 -15.58
CA ARG A 101 11.89 -27.35 -15.55
C ARG A 101 11.15 -28.65 -15.90
N ALA A 102 9.92 -28.79 -15.43
CA ALA A 102 9.06 -29.94 -15.68
C ALA A 102 7.84 -29.49 -16.51
N PRO A 103 7.73 -29.88 -17.79
CA PRO A 103 6.68 -29.37 -18.65
C PRO A 103 5.30 -29.76 -18.13
N LEU A 104 4.40 -28.77 -18.03
CA LEU A 104 3.00 -28.97 -17.70
C LEU A 104 2.33 -29.98 -18.63
N SER A 105 1.33 -30.69 -18.10
CA SER A 105 0.53 -31.62 -18.87
C SER A 105 -0.12 -30.96 -20.08
N PHE A 106 -0.51 -31.76 -21.07
CA PHE A 106 -1.22 -31.26 -22.25
C PHE A 106 -2.49 -30.49 -21.87
N GLU A 107 -3.27 -31.01 -20.92
CA GLU A 107 -4.51 -30.38 -20.48
C GLU A 107 -4.25 -29.05 -19.75
N ALA A 108 -3.23 -28.98 -18.88
CA ALA A 108 -2.84 -27.73 -18.23
C ALA A 108 -2.37 -26.67 -19.25
N ARG A 109 -1.56 -27.07 -20.26
CA ARG A 109 -1.16 -26.17 -21.35
C ARG A 109 -2.36 -25.68 -22.18
N ALA A 110 -3.34 -26.55 -22.44
CA ALA A 110 -4.56 -26.19 -23.15
C ALA A 110 -5.43 -25.20 -22.34
N ILE A 111 -5.44 -25.28 -21.01
CA ILE A 111 -6.05 -24.27 -20.13
C ILE A 111 -5.30 -22.94 -20.27
N GLY A 112 -3.96 -22.97 -20.26
CA GLY A 112 -3.14 -21.77 -20.43
C GLY A 112 -3.39 -21.06 -21.77
N ASP A 113 -3.55 -21.81 -22.85
CA ASP A 113 -3.94 -21.28 -24.16
C ASP A 113 -5.38 -20.72 -24.16
N ALA A 114 -6.34 -21.45 -23.57
CA ALA A 114 -7.71 -20.98 -23.44
C ALA A 114 -7.82 -19.68 -22.62
N TYR A 115 -7.01 -19.54 -21.56
CA TYR A 115 -6.91 -18.33 -20.76
C TYR A 115 -6.40 -17.14 -21.58
N ARG A 116 -5.36 -17.36 -22.39
CA ARG A 116 -4.80 -16.32 -23.29
C ARG A 116 -5.81 -15.84 -24.32
N ARG A 117 -6.53 -16.78 -24.96
CA ARG A 117 -7.61 -16.46 -25.90
C ARG A 117 -8.78 -15.74 -25.22
N TYR A 118 -9.08 -16.08 -23.98
CA TYR A 118 -10.07 -15.35 -23.19
C TYR A 118 -9.61 -13.91 -22.92
N GLY A 119 -8.39 -13.69 -22.44
CA GLY A 119 -7.87 -12.35 -22.17
C GLY A 119 -7.91 -11.46 -23.42
N LEU A 120 -7.42 -11.97 -24.55
CA LEU A 120 -7.51 -11.24 -25.81
C LEU A 120 -8.95 -10.90 -26.18
N ALA A 121 -9.87 -11.88 -26.13
CA ALA A 121 -11.29 -11.65 -26.43
C ALA A 121 -11.94 -10.67 -25.46
N GLU A 122 -11.58 -10.69 -24.19
CA GLU A 122 -12.07 -9.74 -23.17
C GLU A 122 -11.67 -8.30 -23.53
N ALA A 123 -10.43 -8.11 -24.03
CA ALA A 123 -9.91 -6.81 -24.40
C ALA A 123 -10.51 -6.26 -25.71
N VAL A 124 -10.66 -7.10 -26.74
CA VAL A 124 -10.99 -6.64 -28.11
C VAL A 124 -12.39 -7.00 -28.59
N ALA A 125 -12.99 -8.08 -28.08
CA ALA A 125 -14.29 -8.59 -28.55
C ALA A 125 -15.17 -9.08 -27.37
N PRO A 126 -15.70 -8.16 -26.53
CA PRO A 126 -16.43 -8.53 -25.31
C PRO A 126 -17.63 -9.46 -25.52
N SER A 127 -18.24 -9.45 -26.72
CA SER A 127 -19.34 -10.35 -27.10
C SER A 127 -18.93 -11.82 -27.11
N VAL A 128 -17.68 -12.13 -27.47
CA VAL A 128 -17.13 -13.49 -27.56
C VAL A 128 -16.49 -13.94 -26.24
N ALA A 129 -16.08 -12.99 -25.39
CA ALA A 129 -15.40 -13.27 -24.12
C ALA A 129 -16.19 -14.22 -23.20
N ARG A 130 -17.52 -14.10 -23.13
CA ARG A 130 -18.38 -14.97 -22.30
C ARG A 130 -18.34 -16.43 -22.73
N GLU A 131 -18.30 -16.71 -24.03
CA GLU A 131 -18.20 -18.08 -24.55
C GLU A 131 -16.82 -18.68 -24.24
N ARG A 132 -15.77 -17.87 -24.40
CA ARG A 132 -14.39 -18.26 -24.05
C ARG A 132 -14.23 -18.56 -22.57
N GLU A 133 -14.86 -17.76 -21.70
CA GLU A 133 -14.89 -17.99 -20.25
C GLU A 133 -15.53 -19.34 -19.91
N ARG A 134 -16.68 -19.67 -20.50
CA ARG A 134 -17.35 -20.97 -20.30
C ARG A 134 -16.45 -22.13 -20.74
N THR A 135 -15.79 -21.99 -21.88
CA THR A 135 -14.86 -22.98 -22.40
C THR A 135 -13.66 -23.18 -21.47
N LEU A 136 -13.09 -22.09 -20.96
CA LEU A 136 -11.99 -22.11 -20.00
C LEU A 136 -12.40 -22.83 -18.70
N LYS A 137 -13.54 -22.46 -18.11
CA LYS A 137 -14.08 -23.11 -16.90
C LYS A 137 -14.34 -24.61 -17.12
N ALA A 138 -14.91 -24.99 -18.27
CA ALA A 138 -15.15 -26.39 -18.61
C ALA A 138 -13.85 -27.20 -18.70
N ARG A 139 -12.76 -26.61 -19.21
CA ARG A 139 -11.44 -27.27 -19.25
C ARG A 139 -10.85 -27.47 -17.86
N VAL A 140 -10.96 -26.48 -16.98
CA VAL A 140 -10.52 -26.61 -15.57
C VAL A 140 -11.29 -27.73 -14.86
N ALA A 141 -12.61 -27.77 -15.02
CA ALA A 141 -13.44 -28.83 -14.46
C ALA A 141 -13.03 -30.21 -15.01
N ARG A 142 -12.77 -30.32 -16.32
CA ARG A 142 -12.31 -31.56 -16.96
C ARG A 142 -10.95 -32.02 -16.42
N LEU A 143 -9.97 -31.12 -16.26
CA LEU A 143 -8.67 -31.48 -15.69
C LEU A 143 -8.82 -32.06 -14.28
N ARG A 144 -9.63 -31.43 -13.43
CA ARG A 144 -9.92 -31.94 -12.07
C ARG A 144 -10.63 -33.29 -12.06
N GLN A 145 -11.52 -33.54 -13.01
CA GLN A 145 -12.16 -34.85 -13.16
C GLN A 145 -11.18 -35.93 -13.61
N LEU A 146 -10.29 -35.62 -14.55
CA LEU A 146 -9.34 -36.59 -15.11
C LEU A 146 -8.18 -36.89 -14.15
N ARG A 147 -7.76 -35.92 -13.33
CA ARG A 147 -6.55 -36.00 -12.48
C ARG A 147 -6.77 -35.37 -11.11
N PRO A 148 -7.69 -35.91 -10.28
CA PRO A 148 -8.09 -35.29 -9.02
C PRO A 148 -6.90 -35.01 -8.08
N ASP A 149 -5.91 -35.91 -8.03
CA ASP A 149 -4.78 -35.79 -7.10
C ASP A 149 -3.69 -34.80 -7.55
N GLN A 150 -3.70 -34.39 -8.82
CA GLN A 150 -2.61 -33.60 -9.43
C GLN A 150 -3.10 -32.29 -10.05
N ALA A 151 -4.40 -32.17 -10.34
CA ALA A 151 -4.98 -31.02 -11.03
C ALA A 151 -4.68 -29.70 -10.31
N ASP A 152 -4.80 -29.65 -8.99
CA ASP A 152 -4.59 -28.41 -8.26
C ASP A 152 -3.12 -27.98 -8.26
N ALA A 153 -2.18 -28.92 -8.15
CA ALA A 153 -0.75 -28.63 -8.26
C ALA A 153 -0.39 -28.10 -9.66
N GLU A 154 -0.91 -28.73 -10.72
CA GLU A 154 -0.68 -28.27 -12.10
C GLU A 154 -1.31 -26.91 -12.39
N LEU A 155 -2.49 -26.64 -11.83
CA LEU A 155 -3.16 -25.34 -11.96
C LEU A 155 -2.41 -24.23 -11.22
N LEU A 156 -1.85 -24.52 -10.02
CA LEU A 156 -0.99 -23.57 -9.31
C LEU A 156 0.30 -23.28 -10.08
N GLN A 157 0.96 -24.31 -10.64
CA GLN A 157 2.14 -24.14 -11.48
C GLN A 157 1.83 -23.34 -12.75
N LEU A 158 0.70 -23.61 -13.41
CA LEU A 158 0.22 -22.83 -14.56
C LEU A 158 -0.01 -21.37 -14.19
N ARG A 159 -0.71 -21.09 -13.07
CA ARG A 159 -0.97 -19.73 -12.60
C ARG A 159 0.34 -18.98 -12.33
N ALA A 160 1.28 -19.63 -11.66
CA ALA A 160 2.59 -19.05 -11.35
C ALA A 160 3.35 -18.68 -12.63
N LEU A 161 3.43 -19.62 -13.59
CA LEU A 161 4.08 -19.39 -14.88
C LEU A 161 3.42 -18.25 -15.68
N GLN A 162 2.09 -18.23 -15.75
CA GLN A 162 1.36 -17.15 -16.44
C GLN A 162 1.54 -15.79 -15.75
N THR A 163 1.70 -15.79 -14.42
CA THR A 163 1.97 -14.55 -13.66
C THR A 163 3.35 -14.00 -14.02
N GLU A 164 4.39 -14.83 -14.08
CA GLU A 164 5.72 -14.36 -14.51
C GLU A 164 5.74 -13.86 -15.95
N LEU A 165 5.08 -14.58 -16.87
CA LEU A 165 4.96 -14.15 -18.27
C LEU A 165 4.23 -12.80 -18.39
N PHE A 166 3.23 -12.56 -17.55
CA PHE A 166 2.51 -11.30 -17.52
C PHE A 166 3.40 -10.15 -17.03
N ILE A 167 4.16 -10.35 -15.95
CA ILE A 167 5.09 -9.33 -15.45
C ILE A 167 6.17 -9.01 -16.49
N ALA A 168 6.69 -10.03 -17.18
CA ALA A 168 7.63 -9.81 -18.28
C ALA A 168 7.00 -8.98 -19.41
N ALA A 169 5.79 -9.34 -19.84
CA ALA A 169 5.06 -8.60 -20.87
C ALA A 169 4.68 -7.17 -20.45
N LEU A 170 4.37 -6.97 -19.17
CA LEU A 170 4.08 -5.66 -18.60
C LEU A 170 5.31 -4.76 -18.70
N ARG A 171 6.46 -5.23 -18.22
CA ARG A 171 7.74 -4.49 -18.29
C ARG A 171 8.17 -4.19 -19.73
N GLU A 172 7.98 -5.12 -20.65
CA GLU A 172 8.30 -4.90 -22.08
C GLU A 172 7.40 -3.83 -22.71
N SER A 173 6.15 -3.72 -22.24
CA SER A 173 5.24 -2.67 -22.71
C SER A 173 5.58 -1.28 -22.16
N GLU A 174 6.27 -1.19 -21.01
CA GLU A 174 6.59 0.09 -20.39
C GLU A 174 7.59 0.90 -21.22
N GLY A 175 7.15 2.06 -21.71
CA GLY A 175 7.99 2.95 -22.53
C GLY A 175 7.90 2.72 -24.03
N SER A 176 7.20 1.67 -24.47
CA SER A 176 6.70 1.61 -25.84
C SER A 176 5.58 2.63 -25.99
N GLU A 177 5.58 3.43 -27.07
CA GLU A 177 4.42 4.25 -27.39
C GLU A 177 3.19 3.32 -27.46
N PRO A 178 2.04 3.70 -26.88
CA PRO A 178 0.83 2.91 -27.00
C PRO A 178 0.58 2.73 -28.50
N GLN A 179 0.83 1.53 -29.01
CA GLN A 179 0.48 1.22 -30.38
C GLN A 179 -1.04 1.36 -30.43
N VAL A 180 -1.50 2.47 -30.99
CA VAL A 180 -2.91 2.68 -31.27
C VAL A 180 -3.21 1.66 -32.37
N LEU A 181 -3.63 0.48 -31.94
CA LEU A 181 -4.02 -0.64 -32.78
C LEU A 181 -5.18 -0.17 -33.68
N LYS A 182 -4.85 0.44 -34.82
CA LYS A 182 -5.81 0.86 -35.85
C LYS A 182 -5.93 -0.25 -36.88
N GLY A 183 -7.05 -0.98 -36.85
CA GLY A 183 -7.46 -1.94 -37.89
C GLY A 183 -7.42 -3.41 -37.47
N ASP A 184 -7.96 -4.28 -38.35
CA ASP A 184 -8.02 -5.75 -38.18
C ASP A 184 -6.63 -6.43 -38.12
N GLU A 185 -5.58 -5.77 -38.64
CA GLU A 185 -4.19 -6.28 -38.58
C GLU A 185 -3.51 -6.04 -37.23
N ALA A 186 -4.17 -5.27 -36.36
CA ALA A 186 -3.70 -4.95 -35.03
C ALA A 186 -4.13 -6.01 -33.99
N ILE A 187 -4.71 -7.14 -34.43
CA ILE A 187 -4.79 -8.40 -33.68
C ILE A 187 -3.39 -9.07 -33.68
N GLY A 188 -2.33 -8.27 -33.55
CA GLY A 188 -1.03 -8.77 -33.11
C GLY A 188 -1.18 -9.12 -31.64
N SER A 189 -1.12 -10.41 -31.34
CA SER A 189 -1.13 -11.00 -30.00
C SER A 189 -0.17 -10.28 -29.04
N SER A 190 -0.60 -9.17 -28.43
CA SER A 190 0.13 -8.56 -27.33
C SER A 190 0.06 -9.53 -26.16
N PRO A 191 1.20 -10.12 -25.70
CA PRO A 191 1.19 -11.06 -24.59
C PRO A 191 0.56 -10.46 -23.34
N LEU A 192 0.66 -9.13 -23.20
CA LEU A 192 0.03 -8.38 -22.14
C LEU A 192 -1.51 -8.43 -22.20
N LEU A 193 -2.11 -8.27 -23.38
CA LEU A 193 -3.57 -8.40 -23.56
C LEU A 193 -4.02 -9.86 -23.45
N GLU A 194 -3.24 -10.81 -23.94
CA GLU A 194 -3.55 -12.22 -23.80
C GLU A 194 -3.63 -12.65 -22.33
N LEU A 195 -2.68 -12.23 -21.51
CA LEU A 195 -2.60 -12.63 -20.11
C LEU A 195 -3.47 -11.74 -19.20
N GLY A 196 -3.42 -10.42 -19.40
CA GLY A 196 -4.15 -9.46 -18.58
C GLY A 196 -5.61 -9.26 -19.00
N GLY A 197 -5.94 -9.44 -20.27
CA GLY A 197 -7.23 -9.02 -20.81
C GLY A 197 -7.51 -7.54 -20.56
N ARG A 198 -8.71 -7.20 -20.09
CA ARG A 198 -9.06 -5.78 -19.82
C ARG A 198 -8.26 -5.17 -18.67
N PHE A 199 -7.75 -5.99 -17.75
CA PHE A 199 -6.88 -5.57 -16.64
C PHE A 199 -5.67 -4.76 -17.11
N ALA A 200 -5.11 -5.14 -18.26
CA ALA A 200 -3.88 -4.55 -18.78
C ALA A 200 -4.12 -3.53 -19.91
N GLY A 201 -5.39 -3.23 -20.22
CA GLY A 201 -5.75 -2.32 -21.28
C GLY A 201 -5.86 -0.86 -20.78
N PRO A 202 -5.16 0.12 -21.38
CA PRO A 202 -5.18 1.52 -20.93
C PRO A 202 -6.57 2.18 -21.00
N GLY A 203 -7.53 1.61 -21.73
CA GLY A 203 -8.89 2.13 -21.85
C GLY A 203 -9.84 1.80 -20.69
N HIS A 204 -9.47 0.91 -19.77
CA HIS A 204 -10.39 0.41 -18.74
C HIS A 204 -10.08 0.91 -17.34
N HIS A 205 -8.80 1.08 -17.03
CA HIS A 205 -8.34 1.59 -15.74
C HIS A 205 -7.32 2.71 -15.97
N PRO A 206 -7.76 3.90 -16.40
CA PRO A 206 -6.84 5.02 -16.65
C PRO A 206 -6.07 5.43 -15.39
N SER A 207 -6.57 5.11 -14.18
CA SER A 207 -5.88 5.34 -12.91
C SER A 207 -4.77 4.34 -12.61
N TRP A 208 -4.72 3.20 -13.31
CA TRP A 208 -3.72 2.14 -13.09
C TRP A 208 -2.52 2.27 -14.02
N PHE A 209 -2.62 3.11 -15.05
CA PHE A 209 -1.55 3.37 -15.99
C PHE A 209 -1.27 4.87 -16.08
N ALA A 210 -0.04 5.27 -15.80
CA ALA A 210 0.42 6.66 -15.96
C ALA A 210 1.55 6.70 -17.00
N ALA A 211 1.37 7.53 -18.04
CA ALA A 211 2.32 7.62 -19.15
C ALA A 211 2.70 6.24 -19.77
N GLY A 212 1.71 5.36 -19.90
CA GLY A 212 1.89 4.02 -20.48
C GLY A 212 2.58 3.01 -19.55
N ARG A 213 2.79 3.34 -18.27
CA ARG A 213 3.41 2.44 -17.27
C ARG A 213 2.41 2.07 -16.20
N PHE A 214 2.53 0.88 -15.66
CA PHE A 214 1.72 0.48 -14.52
C PHE A 214 2.13 1.32 -13.31
N VAL A 215 1.15 1.86 -12.57
CA VAL A 215 1.43 2.74 -11.42
C VAL A 215 1.89 1.99 -10.18
N GLY A 216 1.64 0.68 -10.11
CA GLY A 216 2.04 -0.18 -9.01
C GLY A 216 3.39 -0.86 -9.24
N SER A 217 3.82 -1.60 -8.23
CA SER A 217 4.98 -2.49 -8.29
C SER A 217 4.66 -3.80 -9.03
N ASP A 218 5.72 -4.51 -9.45
CA ASP A 218 5.58 -5.87 -10.02
C ASP A 218 4.95 -6.85 -9.02
N GLU A 219 5.23 -6.66 -7.73
CA GLU A 219 4.61 -7.42 -6.65
C GLU A 219 3.09 -7.23 -6.60
N GLU A 220 2.63 -5.98 -6.68
CA GLU A 220 1.20 -5.65 -6.72
C GLU A 220 0.54 -6.17 -8.01
N ALA A 221 1.18 -5.98 -9.16
CA ALA A 221 0.72 -6.52 -10.44
C ALA A 221 0.57 -8.05 -10.39
N SER A 222 1.53 -8.74 -9.77
CA SER A 222 1.51 -10.20 -9.60
C SER A 222 0.34 -10.66 -8.72
N VAL A 223 0.10 -9.96 -7.62
CA VAL A 223 -1.03 -10.27 -6.72
C VAL A 223 -2.36 -10.04 -7.42
N LEU A 224 -2.53 -8.90 -8.10
CA LEU A 224 -3.77 -8.54 -8.78
C LEU A 224 -4.10 -9.50 -9.92
N LEU A 225 -3.09 -9.92 -10.70
CA LEU A 225 -3.30 -10.93 -11.74
C LEU A 225 -3.75 -12.26 -11.14
N ARG A 226 -3.13 -12.71 -10.03
CA ARG A 226 -3.54 -13.96 -9.36
C ARG A 226 -4.95 -13.86 -8.79
N ALA A 227 -5.31 -12.70 -8.22
CA ALA A 227 -6.67 -12.41 -7.77
C ALA A 227 -7.68 -12.57 -8.92
N ARG A 228 -7.39 -11.95 -10.07
CA ARG A 228 -8.20 -12.05 -11.29
C ARG A 228 -8.25 -13.49 -11.80
N TRP A 229 -7.13 -14.19 -11.86
CA TRP A 229 -7.05 -15.57 -12.33
C TRP A 229 -7.95 -16.49 -11.49
N ASN A 230 -7.87 -16.37 -10.17
CA ASN A 230 -8.71 -17.13 -9.25
C ASN A 230 -10.20 -16.77 -9.41
N LEU A 231 -10.52 -15.48 -9.52
CA LEU A 231 -11.91 -15.00 -9.67
C LEU A 231 -12.53 -15.52 -10.96
N LEU A 232 -11.81 -15.37 -12.07
CA LEU A 232 -12.23 -15.82 -13.39
C LEU A 232 -12.56 -17.32 -13.40
N LEU A 233 -11.75 -18.14 -12.73
CA LEU A 233 -11.93 -19.59 -12.70
C LEU A 233 -12.88 -20.06 -11.58
N GLY A 234 -13.40 -19.15 -10.75
CA GLY A 234 -14.25 -19.49 -9.60
C GLY A 234 -13.51 -20.19 -8.46
N LEU A 235 -12.21 -19.93 -8.33
CA LEU A 235 -11.29 -20.58 -7.38
C LEU A 235 -10.92 -19.69 -6.18
N SER A 236 -11.37 -18.43 -6.12
CA SER A 236 -10.94 -17.45 -5.11
C SER A 236 -11.09 -17.87 -3.64
N GLU A 237 -12.09 -18.69 -3.33
CA GLU A 237 -12.36 -19.16 -1.97
C GLU A 237 -12.04 -20.65 -1.78
N GLN A 238 -11.43 -21.30 -2.77
CA GLN A 238 -11.05 -22.71 -2.72
C GLN A 238 -9.58 -22.84 -2.32
N ALA A 239 -9.27 -23.61 -1.28
CA ALA A 239 -7.89 -24.05 -1.05
C ALA A 239 -7.44 -24.97 -2.20
N PRO A 240 -6.18 -24.93 -2.65
CA PRO A 240 -5.07 -24.06 -2.23
C PRO A 240 -4.97 -22.72 -3.00
N PHE A 241 -6.01 -22.31 -3.73
CA PHE A 241 -5.96 -21.13 -4.62
C PHE A 241 -6.20 -19.81 -3.91
N SER A 242 -6.93 -19.82 -2.80
CA SER A 242 -7.27 -18.61 -2.05
C SER A 242 -6.05 -17.77 -1.73
N LEU A 243 -6.16 -16.46 -1.96
CA LEU A 243 -5.09 -15.53 -1.65
C LEU A 243 -4.84 -15.50 -0.13
N SER A 244 -3.56 -15.43 0.24
CA SER A 244 -3.14 -15.23 1.62
C SER A 244 -3.67 -13.89 2.15
N LEU A 245 -3.65 -13.72 3.48
CA LEU A 245 -4.02 -12.43 4.07
C LEU A 245 -3.12 -11.29 3.57
N ALA A 246 -1.80 -11.53 3.45
CA ALA A 246 -0.85 -10.53 2.99
C ALA A 246 -1.12 -10.12 1.53
N GLU A 247 -1.41 -11.08 0.66
CA GLU A 247 -1.78 -10.84 -0.73
C GLU A 247 -3.10 -10.07 -0.85
N ARG A 248 -4.15 -10.47 -0.12
CA ARG A 248 -5.42 -9.74 -0.13
C ARG A 248 -5.25 -8.29 0.33
N LEU A 249 -4.45 -8.05 1.36
CA LEU A 249 -4.17 -6.70 1.86
C LEU A 249 -3.32 -5.88 0.89
N ALA A 250 -2.37 -6.50 0.18
CA ALA A 250 -1.61 -5.85 -0.88
C ALA A 250 -2.52 -5.40 -2.03
N ALA A 251 -3.42 -6.29 -2.48
CA ALA A 251 -4.42 -5.95 -3.50
C ALA A 251 -5.34 -4.81 -3.04
N LEU A 252 -5.90 -4.90 -1.82
CA LEU A 252 -6.78 -3.86 -1.28
C LEU A 252 -6.06 -2.54 -1.06
N ARG A 253 -4.79 -2.56 -0.66
CA ARG A 253 -3.95 -1.35 -0.52
C ARG A 253 -3.78 -0.66 -1.87
N PHE A 254 -3.46 -1.43 -2.93
CA PHE A 254 -3.36 -0.91 -4.29
C PHE A 254 -4.70 -0.33 -4.76
N LEU A 255 -5.81 -1.08 -4.60
CA LEU A 255 -7.15 -0.65 -5.00
C LEU A 255 -7.66 0.57 -4.21
N MET A 256 -7.21 0.75 -2.97
CA MET A 256 -7.49 1.97 -2.20
C MET A 256 -6.75 3.19 -2.77
N ALA A 257 -5.50 3.02 -3.21
CA ALA A 257 -4.71 4.10 -3.82
C ALA A 257 -5.15 4.39 -5.27
N HIS A 258 -5.54 3.36 -6.01
CA HIS A 258 -5.91 3.39 -7.42
C HIS A 258 -7.28 2.71 -7.62
N PRO A 259 -8.38 3.35 -7.18
CA PRO A 259 -9.69 2.73 -7.21
C PRO A 259 -10.22 2.49 -8.63
N GLU A 260 -11.05 1.46 -8.74
CA GLU A 260 -11.78 1.12 -9.96
C GLU A 260 -13.02 2.00 -10.10
N GLY A 261 -13.29 2.46 -11.31
CA GLY A 261 -14.50 3.22 -11.63
C GLY A 261 -14.31 4.13 -12.84
N ALA A 262 -15.39 4.29 -13.62
CA ALA A 262 -15.40 5.13 -14.81
C ALA A 262 -15.27 6.63 -14.49
N ASP A 263 -15.69 7.04 -13.29
CA ASP A 263 -15.62 8.41 -12.80
C ASP A 263 -15.23 8.46 -11.31
N LEU A 264 -14.99 9.66 -10.80
CA LEU A 264 -14.59 9.88 -9.40
C LEU A 264 -15.62 9.35 -8.41
N ARG A 265 -16.92 9.44 -8.71
CA ARG A 265 -17.98 8.99 -7.80
C ARG A 265 -17.97 7.47 -7.69
N ALA A 266 -17.89 6.76 -8.81
CA ALA A 266 -17.78 5.31 -8.86
C ALA A 266 -16.52 4.84 -8.11
N GLN A 267 -15.38 5.53 -8.30
CA GLN A 267 -14.16 5.26 -7.56
C GLN A 267 -14.33 5.38 -6.04
N ARG A 268 -14.99 6.46 -5.55
CA ARG A 268 -15.27 6.63 -4.11
C ARG A 268 -16.19 5.53 -3.57
N VAL A 269 -17.19 5.11 -4.33
CA VAL A 269 -18.06 3.99 -3.95
C VAL A 269 -17.27 2.68 -3.84
N SER A 270 -16.39 2.38 -4.80
CA SER A 270 -15.51 1.21 -4.74
C SER A 270 -14.61 1.25 -3.49
N GLN A 271 -14.05 2.41 -3.16
CA GLN A 271 -13.22 2.59 -1.96
C GLN A 271 -13.98 2.29 -0.67
N LEU A 272 -15.27 2.63 -0.56
CA LEU A 272 -16.09 2.26 0.61
C LEU A 272 -16.17 0.74 0.77
N GLY A 273 -16.38 0.01 -0.34
CA GLY A 273 -16.36 -1.46 -0.34
C GLY A 273 -15.00 -2.03 0.08
N TYR A 274 -13.90 -1.44 -0.39
CA TYR A 274 -12.55 -1.84 0.02
C TYR A 274 -12.30 -1.58 1.51
N VAL A 275 -12.77 -0.46 2.05
CA VAL A 275 -12.67 -0.14 3.49
C VAL A 275 -13.36 -1.22 4.34
N GLU A 276 -14.53 -1.68 3.93
CA GLU A 276 -15.25 -2.76 4.63
C GLU A 276 -14.51 -4.09 4.52
N ALA A 277 -14.00 -4.42 3.33
CA ALA A 277 -13.19 -5.61 3.13
C ALA A 277 -11.91 -5.62 3.97
N ILE A 278 -11.28 -4.47 4.18
CA ILE A 278 -10.12 -4.30 5.07
C ILE A 278 -10.54 -4.45 6.52
N ALA A 279 -11.57 -3.73 6.97
CA ALA A 279 -12.03 -3.73 8.37
C ALA A 279 -12.44 -5.13 8.85
N ALA A 280 -13.03 -5.94 7.97
CA ALA A 280 -13.37 -7.34 8.25
C ALA A 280 -12.14 -8.22 8.54
N ARG A 281 -10.95 -7.82 8.10
CA ARG A 281 -9.69 -8.59 8.21
C ARG A 281 -8.68 -7.98 9.16
N GLN A 282 -8.75 -6.66 9.38
CA GLN A 282 -7.92 -5.90 10.29
C GLN A 282 -8.82 -5.08 11.23
N PRO A 283 -9.24 -5.64 12.37
CA PRO A 283 -10.09 -4.92 13.32
C PRO A 283 -9.48 -3.60 13.83
N GLU A 284 -8.14 -3.48 13.81
CA GLU A 284 -7.41 -2.27 14.19
C GLU A 284 -7.36 -1.20 13.08
N TYR A 285 -7.87 -1.49 11.88
CA TYR A 285 -7.92 -0.52 10.79
C TYR A 285 -8.92 0.61 11.12
N PRO A 286 -8.53 1.90 10.99
CA PRO A 286 -9.40 3.03 11.31
C PRO A 286 -10.47 3.25 10.24
N SER A 287 -11.40 2.31 10.11
CA SER A 287 -12.41 2.26 9.05
C SER A 287 -13.33 3.49 9.06
N ALA A 288 -13.72 3.95 10.24
CA ALA A 288 -14.53 5.17 10.43
C ALA A 288 -13.84 6.42 9.86
N ILE A 289 -12.52 6.58 10.09
CA ILE A 289 -11.72 7.67 9.51
C ILE A 289 -11.66 7.57 7.98
N ALA A 290 -11.45 6.36 7.46
CA ALA A 290 -11.42 6.13 6.02
C ALA A 290 -12.77 6.46 5.38
N LYS A 291 -13.88 5.97 5.95
CA LYS A 291 -15.25 6.27 5.49
C LYS A 291 -15.54 7.77 5.54
N GLY A 292 -15.22 8.44 6.64
CA GLY A 292 -15.42 9.89 6.79
C GLY A 292 -14.65 10.69 5.73
N THR A 293 -13.41 10.31 5.45
CA THR A 293 -12.60 10.94 4.40
C THR A 293 -13.22 10.75 3.00
N ILE A 294 -13.70 9.53 2.70
CA ILE A 294 -14.35 9.25 1.41
C ILE A 294 -15.65 10.04 1.27
N PHE A 295 -16.50 10.05 2.30
CA PHE A 295 -17.75 10.82 2.28
C PHE A 295 -17.52 12.32 2.14
N TYR A 296 -16.47 12.86 2.80
CA TYR A 296 -16.08 14.26 2.66
C TYR A 296 -15.75 14.60 1.20
N HIS A 297 -14.96 13.76 0.52
CA HIS A 297 -14.62 13.97 -0.90
C HIS A 297 -15.81 13.74 -1.86
N MET A 298 -16.85 13.03 -1.41
CA MET A 298 -18.10 12.90 -2.16
C MET A 298 -19.06 14.10 -1.94
N GLY A 299 -18.68 15.08 -1.11
CA GLY A 299 -19.53 16.20 -0.73
C GLY A 299 -20.66 15.81 0.24
N ASN A 300 -20.62 14.60 0.82
CA ASN A 300 -21.59 14.14 1.80
C ASN A 300 -21.09 14.44 3.21
N TYR A 301 -21.11 15.73 3.57
CA TYR A 301 -20.49 16.21 4.81
C TYR A 301 -21.20 15.71 6.08
N GLY A 302 -22.51 15.46 6.04
CA GLY A 302 -23.25 14.87 7.15
C GLY A 302 -22.80 13.44 7.46
N MET A 303 -22.69 12.59 6.44
CA MET A 303 -22.14 11.23 6.61
C MET A 303 -20.66 11.25 7.00
N ALA A 304 -19.90 12.23 6.51
CA ALA A 304 -18.50 12.40 6.91
C ALA A 304 -18.38 12.73 8.41
N ALA A 305 -19.17 13.70 8.90
CA ALA A 305 -19.21 14.08 10.30
C ALA A 305 -19.59 12.90 11.20
N ALA A 306 -20.67 12.18 10.87
CA ALA A 306 -21.09 11.01 11.62
C ALA A 306 -20.01 9.92 11.69
N ALA A 307 -19.28 9.67 10.60
CA ALA A 307 -18.18 8.71 10.59
C ALA A 307 -16.97 9.17 11.43
N PHE A 308 -16.68 10.48 11.47
CA PHE A 308 -15.62 10.99 12.35
C PHE A 308 -16.03 10.97 13.82
N GLU A 309 -17.31 11.19 14.14
CA GLU A 309 -17.87 11.04 15.49
C GLU A 309 -17.79 9.59 15.97
N ASP A 310 -18.20 8.63 15.14
CA ASP A 310 -18.09 7.19 15.43
C ASP A 310 -16.65 6.78 15.80
N HIS A 311 -15.65 7.33 15.10
CA HIS A 311 -14.25 7.12 15.49
C HIS A 311 -13.90 7.71 16.87
N LEU A 312 -14.46 8.87 17.20
CA LEU A 312 -14.17 9.58 18.46
C LEU A 312 -14.87 8.97 19.68
N GLU A 313 -15.89 8.14 19.49
CA GLU A 313 -16.50 7.35 20.58
C GLU A 313 -15.51 6.34 21.19
N ARG A 314 -14.49 5.94 20.44
CA ARG A 314 -13.38 5.08 20.89
C ARG A 314 -12.05 5.78 20.62
N PRO A 315 -11.72 6.84 21.38
CA PRO A 315 -10.68 7.81 21.02
C PRO A 315 -9.23 7.30 21.18
N ASP A 316 -8.99 6.01 21.03
CA ASP A 316 -7.68 5.40 21.18
C ASP A 316 -6.95 5.30 19.84
N GLY A 317 -5.81 5.97 19.73
CA GLY A 317 -4.88 5.79 18.62
C GLY A 317 -4.38 7.08 17.97
N PRO A 318 -3.52 6.94 16.95
CA PRO A 318 -2.83 8.07 16.32
C PRO A 318 -3.75 8.97 15.48
N PHE A 319 -5.02 8.61 15.31
CA PHE A 319 -5.97 9.32 14.44
C PHE A 319 -6.94 10.23 15.20
N SER A 320 -7.04 10.17 16.53
CA SER A 320 -8.04 10.92 17.31
C SER A 320 -7.96 12.44 17.13
N LEU A 321 -6.74 13.01 17.10
CA LEU A 321 -6.56 14.45 16.84
C LEU A 321 -6.95 14.82 15.40
N ARG A 322 -6.62 13.97 14.42
CA ARG A 322 -7.00 14.19 13.01
C ARG A 322 -8.51 14.11 12.84
N ALA A 323 -9.16 13.13 13.47
CA ALA A 323 -10.61 12.96 13.45
C ALA A 323 -11.35 14.22 13.92
N ARG A 324 -10.89 14.84 15.03
CA ARG A 324 -11.47 16.11 15.52
C ARG A 324 -11.32 17.24 14.50
N ASN A 325 -10.14 17.37 13.89
CA ASN A 325 -9.90 18.39 12.87
C ASN A 325 -10.78 18.19 11.62
N HIS A 326 -10.94 16.94 11.19
CA HIS A 326 -11.77 16.59 10.04
C HIS A 326 -13.26 16.74 10.34
N LEU A 327 -13.69 16.46 11.57
CA LEU A 327 -15.06 16.70 12.03
C LEU A 327 -15.42 18.19 11.95
N ILE A 328 -14.55 19.08 12.45
CA ILE A 328 -14.77 20.53 12.33
C ILE A 328 -14.85 20.93 10.86
N ALA A 329 -13.93 20.44 10.02
CA ALA A 329 -13.95 20.74 8.58
C ALA A 329 -15.22 20.25 7.88
N ALA A 330 -15.75 19.08 8.26
CA ALA A 330 -17.00 18.54 7.73
C ALA A 330 -18.21 19.37 8.19
N ALA A 331 -18.27 19.74 9.47
CA ALA A 331 -19.33 20.58 10.02
C ALA A 331 -19.35 21.98 9.41
N ASP A 332 -18.19 22.58 9.15
CA ASP A 332 -18.09 23.89 8.47
C ASP A 332 -18.65 23.82 7.04
N ARG A 333 -18.30 22.77 6.29
CA ARG A 333 -18.81 22.55 4.93
C ARG A 333 -20.30 22.26 4.89
N LEU A 334 -20.80 21.48 5.85
CA LEU A 334 -22.23 21.19 5.96
C LEU A 334 -23.02 22.48 6.20
N ARG A 335 -22.56 23.33 7.13
CA ARG A 335 -23.20 24.63 7.40
C ARG A 335 -23.18 25.55 6.18
N ALA A 336 -22.05 25.64 5.47
CA ALA A 336 -21.97 26.42 4.23
C ALA A 336 -22.98 25.93 3.17
N GLN A 337 -23.09 24.59 3.01
CA GLN A 337 -24.05 23.98 2.10
C GLN A 337 -25.51 24.26 2.48
N GLU A 338 -25.85 24.26 3.78
CA GLU A 338 -27.19 24.60 4.28
C GLU A 338 -27.54 26.09 4.08
N LEU A 339 -26.53 26.96 4.13
CA LEU A 339 -26.68 28.40 3.87
C LEU A 339 -26.72 28.74 2.37
N GLY A 340 -26.45 27.77 1.49
CA GLY A 340 -26.49 27.94 0.04
C GLY A 340 -25.29 28.67 -0.55
N GLU A 341 -24.13 28.64 0.14
CA GLU A 341 -22.84 29.15 -0.35
C GLU A 341 -22.11 28.14 -1.24
#